data_AF-A0A2V9TUG9-F1
#
_entry.id   AF-A0A2V9TUG9-F1
#
_cell.length_a   1.000
_cell.length_b   1.000
_cell.length_c   1.000
_cell.angle_alpha   90.00
_cell.angle_beta   90.00
_cell.angle_gamma   90.00
#
_symmetry.space_group_name_H-M   'P 1'
#
loop_
_entity.id
_entity.type
_entity.pdbx_description
1 polymer ?
#
loop_
_entity_poly.entity_id
_entity_poly.type
_entity_poly.pdbx_seq_one_letter_code
_entity_poly.pdbx_strand_id
1 'polypeptide(L)'
;MRILSCQKLARNMAWIALAFSAVPVVAQLQSDSGNEAGTNFQGVVRYENNAPAPFVQVELWTDGESSWRTITTTDRMGKFHAGVPCMIIQYKIEAPGYRPVWGRVDVSLNPCRTLEWITLKAKNSNMPEVPATGVIDGRIASITPDARAEFDNGQRAINGDDFSGAIPHLQKAIALYPKYAEAYQLLGVAQLKTNQASQAEASLLKAIEIEDRMPRSQYLLGVIYARTN
;
A
#
# COMPACT_ATOMS: atom_id res chain seq x y z
N MET A 1 22.91 -31.13 84.59
CA MET A 1 24.30 -30.68 84.38
C MET A 1 24.71 -31.07 82.96
N ARG A 2 25.12 -30.06 82.18
CA ARG A 2 25.82 -30.09 80.89
C ARG A 2 25.05 -30.38 79.56
N ILE A 3 24.84 -29.26 78.85
CA ILE A 3 25.10 -28.97 77.42
C ILE A 3 24.46 -29.88 76.35
N LEU A 4 23.40 -29.37 75.72
CA LEU A 4 23.03 -29.71 74.34
C LEU A 4 23.20 -28.44 73.50
N SER A 5 24.15 -28.45 72.58
CA SER A 5 24.13 -27.52 71.45
C SER A 5 24.84 -28.11 70.23
N CYS A 6 24.07 -28.06 69.14
CA CYS A 6 24.46 -27.66 67.79
C CYS A 6 24.62 -28.73 66.70
N GLN A 7 23.91 -28.42 65.59
CA GLN A 7 24.04 -28.89 64.21
C GLN A 7 23.46 -30.29 63.94
N LYS A 8 22.34 -30.47 63.22
CA LYS A 8 21.91 -29.82 61.96
C LYS A 8 20.37 -29.81 61.81
N LEU A 9 19.80 -28.60 61.58
CA LEU A 9 18.45 -28.33 61.04
C LEU A 9 18.32 -29.00 59.66
N ALA A 10 17.30 -29.82 59.36
CA ALA A 10 15.88 -29.54 59.15
C ALA A 10 15.47 -29.40 57.67
N ARG A 11 14.51 -30.25 57.30
CA ARG A 11 13.36 -29.98 56.41
C ARG A 11 13.53 -30.20 54.90
N ASN A 12 13.30 -31.44 54.48
CA ASN A 12 12.88 -31.82 53.13
C ASN A 12 11.36 -31.66 52.99
N MET A 13 10.90 -30.99 51.93
CA MET A 13 9.48 -30.87 51.59
C MET A 13 9.31 -30.81 50.06
N ALA A 14 8.68 -31.87 49.49
CA ALA A 14 8.02 -32.01 48.18
C ALA A 14 8.85 -31.61 46.91
N TRP A 15 8.66 -32.21 45.73
CA TRP A 15 7.58 -31.91 44.79
C TRP A 15 7.57 -32.92 43.62
N ILE A 16 6.39 -33.52 43.40
CA ILE A 16 5.63 -33.72 42.15
C ILE A 16 6.35 -34.22 40.88
N ALA A 17 5.94 -35.43 40.46
CA ALA A 17 6.22 -36.06 39.18
C ALA A 17 5.49 -35.37 38.00
N LEU A 18 6.23 -35.08 36.92
CA LEU A 18 5.70 -34.62 35.64
C LEU A 18 5.74 -35.78 34.63
N ALA A 19 4.56 -36.30 34.30
CA ALA A 19 4.32 -37.07 33.07
C ALA A 19 3.40 -36.22 32.20
N PHE A 20 4.00 -35.42 31.30
CA PHE A 20 3.26 -34.66 30.30
C PHE A 20 3.49 -35.33 28.94
N SER A 21 2.41 -35.87 28.39
CA SER A 21 2.33 -36.49 27.08
C SER A 21 2.83 -35.55 25.99
N ALA A 22 3.73 -36.05 25.16
CA ALA A 22 4.29 -35.38 24.00
C ALA A 22 3.18 -35.04 22.98
N VAL A 23 2.79 -33.77 22.93
CA VAL A 23 2.17 -33.20 21.74
C VAL A 23 3.34 -32.85 20.79
N PRO A 24 3.36 -33.32 19.54
CA PRO A 24 4.37 -32.89 18.61
C PRO A 24 4.12 -31.40 18.34
N VAL A 25 4.94 -30.56 18.96
CA VAL A 25 5.11 -29.17 18.55
C VAL A 25 5.57 -29.25 17.11
N VAL A 26 4.70 -28.86 16.18
CA VAL A 26 5.11 -28.49 14.83
C VAL A 26 6.06 -27.32 15.04
N ALA A 27 7.35 -27.63 15.10
CA ALA A 27 8.41 -26.66 15.11
C ALA A 27 8.25 -25.86 13.81
N GLN A 28 7.63 -24.69 13.92
CA GLN A 28 7.82 -23.64 12.95
C GLN A 28 9.31 -23.32 13.00
N LEU A 29 10.07 -23.95 12.11
CA LEU A 29 11.42 -23.55 11.76
C LEU A 29 11.30 -22.12 11.22
N GLN A 30 11.37 -21.16 12.15
CA GLN A 30 11.84 -19.83 11.84
C GLN A 30 13.27 -20.03 11.33
N SER A 31 13.42 -20.02 10.01
CA SER A 31 14.73 -19.81 9.40
C SER A 31 15.14 -18.39 9.75
N ASP A 32 15.77 -18.26 10.91
CA ASP A 32 16.63 -17.14 11.27
C ASP A 32 17.91 -17.27 10.43
N SER A 33 17.78 -17.06 9.11
CA SER A 33 18.91 -17.00 8.20
C SER A 33 19.45 -15.58 8.24
N GLY A 34 20.53 -15.42 9.00
CA GLY A 34 21.17 -14.16 9.28
C GLY A 34 21.54 -13.35 8.05
N ASN A 35 21.54 -12.03 8.23
CA ASN A 35 22.59 -11.09 7.83
C ASN A 35 23.40 -11.33 6.53
N GLU A 36 22.78 -11.83 5.47
CA GLU A 36 23.34 -11.81 4.10
C GLU A 36 22.53 -10.91 3.14
N ALA A 37 21.77 -9.96 3.68
CA ALA A 37 21.06 -8.95 2.90
C ALA A 37 22.01 -7.81 2.50
N GLY A 38 22.86 -8.05 1.50
CA GLY A 38 23.84 -7.08 1.02
C GLY A 38 23.23 -5.84 0.34
N THR A 39 21.92 -5.84 0.03
CA THR A 39 21.29 -4.72 -0.67
C THR A 39 19.81 -4.56 -0.27
N ASN A 40 19.39 -3.32 -0.03
CA ASN A 40 17.99 -3.01 0.27
C ASN A 40 17.21 -2.85 -1.04
N PHE A 41 16.34 -3.82 -1.34
CA PHE A 41 15.44 -3.77 -2.48
C PHE A 41 14.10 -3.21 -2.05
N GLN A 42 13.63 -2.18 -2.75
CA GLN A 42 12.36 -1.50 -2.47
C GLN A 42 11.54 -1.43 -3.75
N GLY A 43 10.26 -1.80 -3.65
CA GLY A 43 9.34 -1.76 -4.77
C GLY A 43 7.98 -1.22 -4.36
N VAL A 44 7.17 -0.86 -5.37
CA VAL A 44 5.79 -0.43 -5.17
C VAL A 44 4.89 -1.26 -6.08
N VAL A 45 3.96 -1.98 -5.47
CA VAL A 45 2.93 -2.77 -6.13
C VAL A 45 1.69 -1.91 -6.28
N ARG A 46 1.21 -1.82 -7.53
CA ARG A 46 -0.03 -1.11 -7.85
C ARG A 46 -0.98 -2.01 -8.61
N TYR A 47 -2.26 -1.73 -8.45
CA TYR A 47 -3.29 -2.30 -9.30
C TYR A 47 -3.33 -1.59 -10.65
N GLU A 48 -4.05 -2.17 -11.61
CA GLU A 48 -4.23 -1.65 -12.97
C GLU A 48 -4.81 -0.22 -13.01
N ASN A 49 -5.64 0.15 -12.02
CA ASN A 49 -6.17 1.50 -11.85
C ASN A 49 -5.19 2.47 -11.14
N ASN A 50 -3.91 2.10 -11.02
CA ASN A 50 -2.86 2.86 -10.33
C ASN A 50 -3.06 3.00 -8.81
N ALA A 51 -4.05 2.32 -8.22
CA ALA A 51 -4.24 2.29 -6.78
C ALA A 51 -3.13 1.47 -6.09
N PRO A 52 -2.70 1.85 -4.88
CA PRO A 52 -1.74 1.05 -4.13
C PRO A 52 -2.34 -0.32 -3.78
N ALA A 53 -1.53 -1.37 -3.82
CA ALA A 53 -1.95 -2.72 -3.48
C ALA A 53 -1.50 -3.08 -2.05
N PRO A 54 -2.34 -2.85 -1.02
CA PRO A 54 -1.97 -3.10 0.35
C PRO A 54 -2.03 -4.59 0.71
N PHE A 55 -1.15 -5.03 1.61
CA PHE A 55 -1.15 -6.37 2.19
C PHE A 55 -1.05 -7.52 1.16
N VAL A 56 -0.38 -7.25 0.05
CA VAL A 56 -0.10 -8.25 -0.98
C VAL A 56 1.22 -8.94 -0.65
N GLN A 57 1.24 -10.27 -0.76
CA GLN A 57 2.44 -11.04 -0.56
C GLN A 57 3.33 -10.97 -1.80
N VAL A 58 4.59 -10.61 -1.58
CA VAL A 58 5.65 -10.55 -2.57
C VAL A 58 6.67 -11.61 -2.19
N GLU A 59 6.72 -12.67 -2.99
CA GLU A 59 7.72 -13.72 -2.86
C GLU A 59 8.89 -13.41 -3.78
N LEU A 60 10.11 -13.46 -3.23
CA LEU A 60 11.36 -13.22 -3.94
C LEU A 60 12.25 -14.45 -3.77
N TRP A 61 12.85 -14.94 -4.85
CA TRP A 61 13.78 -16.06 -4.79
C TRP A 61 14.90 -15.96 -5.83
N THR A 62 15.96 -16.70 -5.61
CA THR A 62 17.05 -16.89 -6.58
C THR A 62 17.00 -18.30 -7.15
N ASP A 63 17.38 -18.45 -8.43
CA ASP A 63 17.70 -19.75 -9.02
C ASP A 63 19.22 -20.01 -8.90
N GLY A 64 19.61 -21.06 -8.17
CA GLY A 64 21.01 -21.42 -7.98
C GLY A 64 21.26 -22.38 -6.81
N GLU A 65 22.52 -22.75 -6.61
CA GLU A 65 22.97 -23.65 -5.53
C GLU A 65 22.65 -23.10 -4.12
N SER A 66 22.71 -21.77 -3.96
CA SER A 66 22.19 -21.08 -2.79
C SER A 66 20.77 -20.59 -3.09
N SER A 67 19.79 -21.42 -2.77
CA SER A 67 18.37 -21.10 -2.91
C SER A 67 17.97 -20.11 -1.81
N TRP A 68 18.14 -18.82 -2.08
CA TRP A 68 17.65 -17.77 -1.21
C TRP A 68 16.18 -17.50 -1.54
N ARG A 69 15.33 -17.43 -0.50
CA ARG A 69 13.92 -17.09 -0.63
C ARG A 69 13.51 -16.19 0.52
N THR A 70 12.78 -15.13 0.22
CA THR A 70 12.09 -14.34 1.24
C THR A 70 10.67 -14.02 0.80
N ILE A 71 9.80 -13.83 1.78
CA ILE A 71 8.42 -13.38 1.57
C ILE A 71 8.27 -12.09 2.35
N THR A 72 7.91 -11.03 1.64
CA THR A 72 7.58 -9.74 2.23
C THR A 72 6.14 -9.39 1.92
N THR A 73 5.53 -8.57 2.76
CA THR A 73 4.15 -8.11 2.58
C THR A 73 4.16 -6.63 2.32
N THR A 74 3.33 -6.16 1.38
CA THR A 74 3.24 -4.73 1.08
C THR A 74 2.51 -3.95 2.19
N ASP A 75 2.98 -2.74 2.44
CA ASP A 75 2.34 -1.78 3.35
C ASP A 75 1.00 -1.26 2.80
N ARG A 76 0.28 -0.47 3.61
CA ARG A 76 -0.94 0.25 3.20
C ARG A 76 -0.79 1.10 1.92
N MET A 77 0.43 1.49 1.58
CA MET A 77 0.77 2.26 0.38
C MET A 77 1.23 1.40 -0.81
N GLY A 78 1.14 0.07 -0.71
CA GLY A 78 1.63 -0.86 -1.72
C GLY A 78 3.16 -0.94 -1.81
N LYS A 79 3.88 -0.33 -0.87
CA LYS A 79 5.34 -0.38 -0.82
C LYS A 79 5.79 -1.66 -0.13
N PHE A 80 6.90 -2.23 -0.58
CA PHE A 80 7.59 -3.29 0.16
C PHE A 80 9.07 -2.99 0.17
N HIS A 81 9.74 -3.50 1.20
CA HIS A 81 11.19 -3.52 1.29
C HIS A 81 11.64 -4.92 1.68
N ALA A 82 12.74 -5.38 1.07
CA ALA A 82 13.34 -6.65 1.37
C ALA A 82 14.86 -6.52 1.23
N GLY A 83 15.59 -7.10 2.17
CA GLY A 83 17.03 -7.29 2.04
C GLY A 83 17.29 -8.44 1.07
N VAL A 84 17.92 -8.19 -0.06
CA VAL A 84 18.18 -9.19 -1.10
C VAL A 84 19.68 -9.37 -1.32
N PRO A 85 20.13 -10.55 -1.78
CA PRO A 85 21.50 -10.72 -2.24
C PRO A 85 21.77 -9.91 -3.51
N CYS A 86 23.02 -9.49 -3.69
CA CYS A 86 23.47 -8.75 -4.86
C CYS A 86 23.64 -9.69 -6.07
N MET A 87 22.53 -10.14 -6.64
CA MET A 87 22.47 -11.02 -7.81
C MET A 87 21.15 -10.84 -8.57
N ILE A 88 20.94 -11.64 -9.62
CA ILE A 88 19.65 -11.70 -10.31
C ILE A 88 18.65 -12.42 -9.40
N ILE A 89 17.54 -11.74 -9.10
CA ILE A 89 16.45 -12.29 -8.31
C ILE A 89 15.19 -12.39 -9.17
N GLN A 90 14.35 -13.37 -8.85
CA GLN A 90 13.02 -13.52 -9.42
C GLN A 90 11.98 -13.12 -8.36
N TYR A 91 10.87 -12.54 -8.80
CA TYR A 91 9.77 -12.20 -7.92
C TYR A 91 8.45 -12.80 -8.43
N LYS A 92 7.52 -13.05 -7.50
CA LYS A 92 6.15 -13.49 -7.76
C LYS A 92 5.25 -12.72 -6.80
N ILE A 93 4.26 -12.07 -7.37
CA ILE A 93 3.27 -11.30 -6.61
C ILE A 93 1.92 -11.93 -6.89
N GLU A 94 1.26 -12.38 -5.82
CA GLU A 94 -0.06 -12.97 -5.88
C GLU A 94 -1.01 -12.17 -5.00
N ALA A 95 -2.11 -11.72 -5.58
CA ALA A 95 -3.20 -11.08 -4.86
C ALA A 95 -4.52 -11.81 -5.16
N PRO A 96 -5.41 -11.96 -4.17
CA PRO A 96 -6.74 -12.53 -4.39
C PRO A 96 -7.49 -11.77 -5.49
N GLY A 97 -7.91 -12.46 -6.55
CA GLY A 97 -8.63 -11.87 -7.69
C GLY A 97 -7.76 -11.33 -8.83
N TYR A 98 -6.44 -11.32 -8.68
CA TYR A 98 -5.50 -10.84 -9.71
C TYR A 98 -4.71 -11.98 -10.35
N ARG A 99 -4.19 -11.77 -11.56
CA ARG A 99 -3.24 -12.71 -12.16
C ARG A 99 -1.91 -12.60 -11.44
N PRO A 100 -1.27 -13.74 -11.10
CA PRO A 100 0.08 -13.70 -10.56
C PRO A 100 1.01 -13.02 -11.57
N VAL A 101 1.82 -12.09 -11.09
CA VAL A 101 2.85 -11.42 -11.90
C VAL A 101 4.20 -11.90 -11.43
N TRP A 102 5.03 -12.33 -12.38
CA TRP A 102 6.42 -12.68 -12.12
C TRP A 102 7.36 -11.86 -13.00
N GLY A 103 8.57 -11.62 -12.51
CA GLY A 103 9.61 -10.93 -13.24
C GLY A 103 10.99 -11.26 -12.70
N ARG A 104 12.01 -10.78 -13.40
CA ARG A 104 13.42 -10.94 -13.02
C ARG A 104 14.04 -9.56 -12.89
N VAL A 105 14.78 -9.34 -11.81
CA VAL A 105 15.45 -8.07 -11.54
C VAL A 105 16.92 -8.37 -11.28
N ASP A 106 17.80 -7.71 -12.02
CA ASP A 106 19.23 -7.76 -11.77
C ASP A 106 19.60 -6.68 -10.74
N VAL A 107 19.84 -7.10 -9.50
CA VAL A 107 20.21 -6.20 -8.41
C VAL A 107 21.71 -5.89 -8.42
N SER A 108 22.51 -6.66 -9.17
CA SER A 108 23.97 -6.46 -9.26
C SER A 108 24.36 -5.22 -10.06
N LEU A 109 23.52 -4.81 -11.02
CA LEU A 109 23.76 -3.66 -11.89
C LEU A 109 23.39 -2.32 -11.26
N ASN A 110 22.54 -2.31 -10.23
CA ASN A 110 22.11 -1.11 -9.48
C ASN A 110 21.97 -1.43 -7.98
N PRO A 111 23.09 -1.46 -7.22
CA PRO A 111 23.09 -1.83 -5.80
C PRO A 111 22.35 -0.82 -4.91
N CYS A 112 22.01 0.34 -5.46
CA CYS A 112 21.07 1.28 -4.87
C CYS A 112 20.05 1.65 -5.94
N ARG A 113 18.77 1.36 -5.69
CA ARG A 113 17.62 1.95 -6.39
C ARG A 113 17.22 1.26 -7.72
N THR A 114 16.66 0.06 -7.63
CA THR A 114 15.87 -0.50 -8.74
C THR A 114 14.38 -0.34 -8.43
N LEU A 115 13.82 0.80 -8.83
CA LEU A 115 12.39 1.10 -8.72
C LEU A 115 11.73 0.71 -10.03
N GLU A 116 11.14 -0.48 -10.12
CA GLU A 116 10.26 -0.82 -11.22
C GLU A 116 8.82 -0.90 -10.69
N TRP A 117 7.90 -0.16 -11.32
CA TRP A 117 6.50 -0.20 -10.94
C TRP A 117 5.90 -1.51 -11.44
N ILE A 118 5.50 -2.38 -10.51
CA ILE A 118 4.88 -3.65 -10.86
C ILE A 118 3.38 -3.46 -10.81
N THR A 119 2.73 -3.54 -11.97
CA THR A 119 1.27 -3.41 -12.11
C THR A 119 0.61 -4.79 -12.16
N LEU A 120 -0.29 -5.07 -11.22
CA LEU A 120 -1.09 -6.29 -11.19
C LEU A 120 -2.30 -6.15 -12.12
N LYS A 121 -2.50 -7.13 -13.01
CA LYS A 121 -3.66 -7.21 -13.93
C LYS A 121 -4.72 -8.17 -13.40
N ALA A 122 -6.00 -7.79 -13.51
CA ALA A 122 -7.11 -8.62 -13.03
C ALA A 122 -7.22 -9.94 -13.80
N LYS A 123 -7.67 -11.01 -13.14
CA LYS A 123 -7.79 -12.35 -13.76
C LYS A 123 -8.83 -12.38 -14.88
N ASN A 124 -9.94 -11.67 -14.69
CA ASN A 124 -11.04 -11.52 -15.64
C ASN A 124 -11.46 -10.03 -15.69
N SER A 125 -11.80 -9.52 -16.88
CA SER A 125 -12.26 -8.15 -17.13
C SER A 125 -13.66 -7.81 -16.58
N ASN A 126 -14.23 -8.68 -15.74
CA ASN A 126 -15.40 -8.36 -14.92
C ASN A 126 -14.94 -8.12 -13.50
N MET A 127 -14.70 -6.84 -13.23
CA MET A 127 -14.35 -6.24 -11.95
C MET A 127 -15.31 -6.73 -10.85
N PRO A 128 -14.85 -7.49 -9.85
CA PRO A 128 -15.47 -7.39 -8.54
C PRO A 128 -15.09 -5.99 -8.04
N GLU A 129 -16.08 -5.13 -7.89
CA GLU A 129 -15.94 -3.83 -7.25
C GLU A 129 -15.38 -4.06 -5.84
N VAL A 130 -14.07 -3.89 -5.66
CA VAL A 130 -13.44 -4.07 -4.35
C VAL A 130 -13.78 -2.84 -3.51
N PRO A 131 -14.46 -3.02 -2.36
CA PRO A 131 -14.97 -1.95 -1.53
C PRO A 131 -13.81 -1.09 -1.05
N ALA A 132 -13.98 0.22 -1.23
CA ALA A 132 -13.08 1.24 -0.72
C ALA A 132 -12.74 0.97 0.75
N THR A 133 -11.51 0.56 1.05
CA THR A 133 -11.04 0.57 2.44
C THR A 133 -9.54 0.81 2.50
N GLY A 134 -9.20 2.07 2.71
CA GLY A 134 -7.87 2.50 3.12
C GLY A 134 -7.88 3.40 4.35
N VAL A 135 -9.00 4.05 4.68
CA VAL A 135 -9.42 4.56 6.00
C VAL A 135 -10.94 4.66 5.87
N ILE A 136 -11.73 4.03 6.75
CA ILE A 136 -13.13 4.49 6.89
C ILE A 136 -13.04 5.78 7.71
N ASP A 137 -12.56 6.85 7.07
CA ASP A 137 -12.92 8.17 7.54
C ASP A 137 -14.44 8.20 7.41
N GLY A 138 -15.17 8.59 8.46
CA GLY A 138 -16.64 8.74 8.40
C GLY A 138 -17.13 9.63 7.24
N ARG A 139 -16.20 10.29 6.54
CA ARG A 139 -16.33 11.00 5.27
C ARG A 139 -16.76 10.10 4.10
N ILE A 140 -16.16 8.92 3.90
CA ILE A 140 -16.47 8.02 2.75
C ILE A 140 -17.86 7.37 2.91
N ALA A 141 -18.25 7.04 4.14
CA ALA A 141 -19.59 6.52 4.43
C ALA A 141 -20.72 7.54 4.15
N SER A 142 -20.37 8.82 4.03
CA SER A 142 -21.33 9.91 3.75
C SER A 142 -21.38 10.31 2.27
N ILE A 143 -20.53 9.74 1.42
CA ILE A 143 -20.58 10.02 -0.03
C ILE A 143 -21.80 9.29 -0.57
N THR A 144 -22.75 10.05 -1.14
CA THR A 144 -23.94 9.44 -1.73
C THR A 144 -23.54 8.60 -2.95
N PRO A 145 -24.20 7.45 -3.19
CA PRO A 145 -23.94 6.64 -4.39
C PRO A 145 -24.06 7.46 -5.68
N ASP A 146 -24.98 8.42 -5.72
CA ASP A 146 -25.18 9.33 -6.85
C ASP A 146 -23.97 10.25 -7.05
N ALA A 147 -23.41 10.83 -5.98
CA ALA A 147 -22.21 11.66 -6.05
C ALA A 147 -21.01 10.84 -6.57
N ARG A 148 -20.91 9.59 -6.12
CA ARG A 148 -19.85 8.67 -6.54
C ARG A 148 -19.99 8.30 -8.02
N ALA A 149 -21.19 7.99 -8.48
CA ALA A 149 -21.47 7.66 -9.87
C ALA A 149 -21.11 8.82 -10.82
N GLU A 150 -21.47 10.06 -10.45
CA GLU A 150 -21.10 11.24 -11.24
C GLU A 150 -19.59 11.52 -11.19
N PHE A 151 -18.92 11.28 -10.06
CA PHE A 151 -17.46 11.35 -9.99
C PHE A 151 -16.78 10.34 -10.91
N ASP A 152 -17.25 9.09 -10.93
CA ASP A 152 -16.69 8.03 -11.78
C ASP A 152 -16.94 8.33 -13.28
N ASN A 153 -18.09 8.94 -13.63
CA ASN A 153 -18.33 9.48 -14.97
C ASN A 153 -17.30 10.55 -15.35
N GLY A 154 -17.07 11.53 -14.47
CA GLY A 154 -16.08 12.57 -14.66
C GLY A 154 -14.67 12.01 -14.84
N GLN A 155 -14.28 11.03 -14.01
CA GLN A 155 -13.00 10.36 -14.09
C GLN A 155 -12.82 9.60 -15.41
N ARG A 156 -13.87 8.92 -15.91
CA ARG A 156 -13.84 8.26 -17.22
C ARG A 156 -13.62 9.27 -18.35
N ALA A 157 -14.31 10.41 -18.31
CA ALA A 157 -14.13 11.47 -19.30
C ALA A 157 -12.68 12.01 -19.28
N ILE A 158 -12.11 12.25 -18.09
CA ILE A 158 -10.69 12.63 -17.94
C ILE A 158 -9.74 11.58 -18.54
N ASN A 159 -10.00 10.30 -18.31
CA ASN A 159 -9.17 9.22 -18.84
C ASN A 159 -9.28 9.09 -20.37
N GLY A 160 -10.39 9.56 -20.94
CA GLY A 160 -10.59 9.68 -22.39
C GLY A 160 -10.13 11.01 -22.97
N ASP A 161 -9.35 11.81 -22.22
CA ASP A 161 -8.91 13.17 -22.57
C ASP A 161 -10.05 14.18 -22.86
N ASP A 162 -11.30 13.83 -22.54
CA ASP A 162 -12.45 14.74 -22.62
C ASP A 162 -12.57 15.56 -21.33
N PHE A 163 -11.69 16.54 -21.20
CA PHE A 163 -11.67 17.46 -20.07
C PHE A 163 -12.91 18.36 -20.03
N SER A 164 -13.48 18.70 -21.19
CA SER A 164 -14.72 19.49 -21.29
C SER A 164 -15.94 18.73 -20.77
N GLY A 165 -16.11 17.47 -21.18
CA GLY A 165 -17.20 16.61 -20.74
C GLY A 165 -17.07 16.15 -19.29
N ALA A 166 -15.85 16.11 -18.74
CA ALA A 166 -15.62 15.80 -17.34
C ALA A 166 -16.19 16.85 -16.36
N ILE A 167 -16.13 18.14 -16.73
CA ILE A 167 -16.54 19.27 -15.87
C ILE A 167 -17.97 19.13 -15.34
N PRO A 168 -19.02 18.93 -16.17
CA PRO A 168 -20.40 18.84 -15.68
C PRO A 168 -20.62 17.65 -14.76
N HIS A 169 -19.97 16.51 -14.99
CA HIS A 169 -20.04 15.34 -14.12
C HIS A 169 -19.41 15.61 -12.75
N LEU A 170 -18.23 16.24 -12.73
CA LEU A 170 -17.54 16.59 -11.50
C LEU A 170 -18.30 17.69 -10.72
N GLN A 171 -18.92 18.64 -11.41
CA GLN A 171 -19.79 19.65 -10.80
C GLN A 171 -21.03 19.04 -10.14
N LYS A 172 -21.64 18.03 -10.75
CA LYS A 172 -22.74 17.29 -10.12
C LYS A 172 -22.27 16.50 -8.90
N ALA A 173 -21.12 15.86 -8.98
CA ALA A 173 -20.55 15.12 -7.85
C ALA A 173 -20.34 16.03 -6.62
N ILE A 174 -19.81 17.25 -6.80
CA ILE A 174 -19.65 18.21 -5.70
C ILE A 174 -20.98 18.85 -5.24
N ALA A 175 -21.98 18.95 -6.11
CA ALA A 175 -23.30 19.43 -5.72
C ALA A 175 -24.02 18.41 -4.83
N LEU A 176 -23.86 17.12 -5.14
CA LEU A 176 -24.40 16.00 -4.37
C LEU A 176 -23.60 15.77 -3.08
N TYR A 177 -22.28 16.01 -3.11
CA TYR A 177 -21.41 15.94 -1.94
C TYR A 177 -20.39 17.08 -1.91
N PRO A 178 -20.69 18.21 -1.24
CA PRO A 178 -19.80 19.39 -1.20
C PRO A 178 -18.47 19.19 -0.47
N LYS A 179 -18.26 18.04 0.18
CA LYS A 179 -17.00 17.68 0.84
C LYS A 179 -16.17 16.68 0.02
N TYR A 180 -16.42 16.57 -1.29
CA TYR A 180 -15.70 15.65 -2.17
C TYR A 180 -14.36 16.24 -2.63
N ALA A 181 -13.33 16.16 -1.79
CA ALA A 181 -12.00 16.73 -2.08
C ALA A 181 -11.42 16.24 -3.42
N GLU A 182 -11.54 14.95 -3.72
CA GLU A 182 -11.04 14.35 -4.96
C GLU A 182 -11.78 14.86 -6.20
N ALA A 183 -13.09 15.11 -6.10
CA ALA A 183 -13.87 15.69 -7.20
C ALA A 183 -13.47 17.13 -7.49
N TYR A 184 -13.22 17.94 -6.44
CA TYR A 184 -12.67 19.29 -6.59
C TYR A 184 -11.27 19.28 -7.23
N GLN A 185 -10.41 18.34 -6.85
CA GLN A 185 -9.08 18.20 -7.46
C GLN A 185 -9.18 17.88 -8.96
N LEU A 186 -10.00 16.90 -9.34
CA LEU A 186 -10.19 16.54 -10.76
C LEU A 186 -10.85 17.65 -11.56
N LEU A 187 -11.78 18.40 -10.95
CA LEU A 187 -12.40 19.56 -11.58
C LEU A 187 -11.35 20.62 -11.90
N GLY A 188 -10.42 20.88 -10.97
CA GLY A 188 -9.28 21.75 -11.20
C GLY A 188 -8.38 21.28 -12.33
N VAL A 189 -8.12 19.99 -12.44
CA VAL A 189 -7.37 19.40 -13.58
C VAL A 189 -8.10 19.64 -14.90
N ALA A 190 -9.40 19.36 -14.95
CA ALA A 190 -10.24 19.55 -16.13
C ALA A 190 -10.26 21.02 -16.58
N GLN A 191 -10.40 21.93 -15.62
CA GLN A 191 -10.39 23.38 -15.83
C GLN A 191 -9.02 23.87 -16.34
N LEU A 192 -7.90 23.37 -15.80
CA LEU A 192 -6.57 23.72 -16.34
C LEU A 192 -6.38 23.27 -17.78
N LYS A 193 -6.87 22.08 -18.12
CA LYS A 193 -6.78 21.52 -19.47
C LYS A 193 -7.68 22.23 -20.46
N THR A 194 -8.76 22.84 -19.99
CA THR A 194 -9.67 23.69 -20.79
C THR A 194 -9.35 25.19 -20.69
N ASN A 195 -8.15 25.54 -20.22
CA ASN A 195 -7.64 26.92 -20.11
C ASN A 195 -8.44 27.84 -19.15
N GLN A 196 -9.17 27.26 -18.19
CA GLN A 196 -9.95 27.94 -17.16
C GLN A 196 -9.15 28.06 -15.85
N ALA A 197 -7.96 28.65 -15.92
CA ALA A 197 -6.98 28.65 -14.81
C ALA A 197 -7.52 29.27 -13.52
N SER A 198 -8.25 30.38 -13.58
CA SER A 198 -8.83 31.04 -12.40
C SER A 198 -9.87 30.18 -11.69
N GLN A 199 -10.68 29.43 -12.45
CA GLN A 199 -11.64 28.50 -11.85
C GLN A 199 -10.93 27.27 -11.28
N ALA A 200 -9.90 26.79 -11.96
CA ALA A 200 -9.09 25.68 -11.47
C ALA A 200 -8.44 25.99 -10.13
N GLU A 201 -7.92 27.21 -9.96
CA GLU A 201 -7.35 27.67 -8.70
C GLU A 201 -8.38 27.56 -7.57
N ALA A 202 -9.59 28.10 -7.77
CA ALA A 202 -10.66 28.04 -6.78
C ALA A 202 -11.03 26.58 -6.42
N SER A 203 -11.14 25.70 -7.41
CA SER A 203 -11.44 24.27 -7.21
C SER A 203 -10.33 23.58 -6.42
N LEU A 204 -9.05 23.84 -6.74
CA LEU A 204 -7.91 23.23 -6.06
C LEU A 204 -7.73 23.75 -4.64
N LEU A 205 -8.01 25.04 -4.40
CA LEU A 205 -8.04 25.63 -3.05
C LEU A 205 -9.12 24.98 -2.19
N LYS A 206 -10.32 24.73 -2.75
CA LYS A 206 -11.37 24.00 -2.04
C LYS A 206 -10.97 22.55 -1.74
N ALA A 207 -10.28 21.89 -2.66
CA ALA A 207 -9.79 20.53 -2.42
C ALA A 207 -8.84 20.46 -1.21
N ILE A 208 -7.90 21.41 -1.09
CA ILE A 208 -6.97 21.46 0.04
C ILE A 208 -7.61 21.95 1.34
N GLU A 209 -8.67 22.76 1.28
CA GLU A 209 -9.44 23.18 2.46
C GLU A 209 -10.22 22.00 3.08
N ILE A 210 -10.69 21.08 2.24
CA ILE A 210 -11.39 19.86 2.69
C ILE A 210 -10.37 18.80 3.13
N GLU A 211 -9.23 18.72 2.45
CA GLU A 211 -8.16 17.79 2.75
C GLU A 211 -6.78 18.44 2.62
N ASP A 212 -6.19 18.78 3.76
CA ASP A 212 -4.90 19.48 3.83
C ASP A 212 -3.75 18.72 3.14
N ARG A 213 -3.86 17.39 2.97
CA ARG A 213 -2.82 16.51 2.42
C ARG A 213 -3.07 16.08 0.99
N MET A 214 -3.31 17.04 0.09
CA MET A 214 -3.39 16.78 -1.35
C MET A 214 -2.15 17.32 -2.11
N PRO A 215 -1.03 16.55 -2.18
CA PRO A 215 0.20 17.01 -2.82
C PRO A 215 0.02 17.32 -4.31
N ARG A 216 -0.91 16.63 -4.99
CA ARG A 216 -1.24 16.91 -6.39
C ARG A 216 -1.95 18.25 -6.55
N SER A 217 -2.88 18.59 -5.66
CA SER A 217 -3.54 19.91 -5.67
C SER A 217 -2.55 21.05 -5.42
N GLN A 218 -1.66 20.88 -4.43
CA GLN A 218 -0.59 21.85 -4.12
C GLN A 218 0.37 22.05 -5.31
N TYR A 219 0.77 20.95 -5.96
CA TYR A 219 1.60 21.03 -7.17
C TYR A 219 0.91 21.81 -8.30
N LEU A 220 -0.37 21.53 -8.55
CA LEU A 220 -1.14 22.22 -9.61
C LEU A 220 -1.35 23.70 -9.30
N LEU A 221 -1.58 24.09 -8.05
CA LEU A 221 -1.60 25.49 -7.63
C LEU A 221 -0.24 26.16 -7.87
N GLY A 222 0.87 25.47 -7.55
CA GLY A 222 2.21 25.97 -7.88
C GLY A 222 2.40 26.23 -9.37
N VAL A 223 1.88 25.34 -10.24
CA VAL A 223 1.90 25.54 -11.70
C VAL A 223 1.06 26.74 -12.14
N ILE A 224 -0.10 26.98 -11.49
CA ILE A 224 -0.93 28.15 -11.77
C ILE A 224 -0.18 29.43 -11.40
N TYR A 225 0.34 29.51 -10.18
CA TYR A 225 1.02 30.71 -9.68
C TYR A 225 2.31 31.03 -10.43
N ALA A 226 3.04 30.00 -10.87
CA ALA A 226 4.23 30.17 -11.69
C ALA A 226 3.94 30.73 -13.11
N ARG A 227 2.69 30.67 -13.58
CA ARG A 227 2.28 31.24 -14.88
C ARG A 227 1.74 32.67 -14.75
N THR A 228 1.21 33.04 -13.59
CA THR A 228 0.62 34.36 -13.33
C THR A 228 1.63 35.40 -12.85
N ASN A 229 2.86 34.99 -12.54
CA ASN A 229 3.94 35.83 -12.02
C ASN A 229 5.12 35.86 -12.99
#